data_AF-A0A7J8P5C7-F1
#
_entry.id   AF-A0A7J8P5C7-F1
#
_cell.length_a   1.000
_cell.length_b   1.000
_cell.length_c   1.000
_cell.angle_alpha   90.00
_cell.angle_beta   90.00
_cell.angle_gamma   90.00
#
_symmetry.space_group_name_H-M   'P 1'
#
loop_
_entity.id
_entity.type
_entity.pdbx_description
1 polymer ?
#
loop_
_entity_poly.entity_id
_entity_poly.type
_entity_poly.pdbx_seq_one_letter_code
_entity_poly.pdbx_strand_id
1 'polypeptide(L)'
;METFERDLHLPVTCVDATEQFLSKLKGVVDPELKRKIIGKEFICVFDAFAKELENNLGKKPAFLVQGTLYPDVIESCPPPGTGRSHSHTIKSHHNVGGLPKDMKLKLIEPLKLLFKDEVRQLGRILTVPYSFLKRHPFPGPGLAVRVLGDVTEDNALDTLRQVDEIFIQSIKDAGIYDSIWQAFAVFLPVKSVGVQGDQRTHSHVVALRAVTSQDGMTADWYHFEREFLDDVVQKICNNVRGVNRVALDITSKPPSTIEWE
;
A
#
# COMPACT_ATOMS: atom_id res chain seq x y z
N MET A 1 12.05 4.73 -10.56
CA MET A 1 13.47 4.46 -10.82
C MET A 1 14.28 5.75 -10.78
N GLU A 2 13.85 6.80 -11.50
CA GLU A 2 14.57 8.08 -11.56
C GLU A 2 14.98 8.66 -10.19
N THR A 3 14.08 8.72 -9.18
CA THR A 3 14.44 9.19 -7.84
C THR A 3 15.54 8.37 -7.16
N PHE A 4 15.53 7.04 -7.33
CA PHE A 4 16.54 6.19 -6.70
C PHE A 4 17.92 6.33 -7.36
N GLU A 5 17.95 6.53 -8.68
CA GLU A 5 19.19 6.67 -9.44
C GLU A 5 19.76 8.10 -9.35
N ARG A 6 18.88 9.10 -9.54
CA ARG A 6 19.24 10.52 -9.62
C ARG A 6 19.42 11.16 -8.26
N ASP A 7 18.51 10.89 -7.32
CA ASP A 7 18.47 11.63 -6.05
C ASP A 7 19.11 10.83 -4.90
N LEU A 8 19.10 9.49 -4.96
CA LEU A 8 19.68 8.62 -3.92
C LEU A 8 20.95 7.87 -4.35
N HIS A 9 21.27 7.87 -5.66
CA HIS A 9 22.43 7.19 -6.24
C HIS A 9 22.55 5.71 -5.82
N LEU A 10 21.42 5.02 -5.72
CA LEU A 10 21.37 3.61 -5.33
C LEU A 10 21.27 2.71 -6.56
N PRO A 11 22.02 1.60 -6.62
CA PRO A 11 21.81 0.58 -7.64
C PRO A 11 20.50 -0.16 -7.35
N VAL A 12 19.48 0.12 -8.17
CA VAL A 12 18.15 -0.52 -8.03
C VAL A 12 17.91 -1.41 -9.24
N THR A 13 17.58 -2.68 -8.98
CA THR A 13 17.11 -3.60 -10.00
C THR A 13 15.60 -3.71 -9.92
N CYS A 14 14.92 -3.42 -11.03
CA CYS A 14 13.48 -3.63 -11.15
C CYS A 14 13.22 -5.03 -11.71
N VAL A 15 12.43 -5.84 -10.99
CA VAL A 15 11.98 -7.16 -11.47
C VAL A 15 10.50 -7.05 -11.79
N ASP A 16 10.16 -7.18 -13.07
CA ASP A 16 8.77 -7.24 -13.49
C ASP A 16 8.21 -8.65 -13.27
N ALA A 17 7.35 -8.78 -12.28
CA ALA A 17 6.63 -10.01 -11.95
C ALA A 17 5.12 -9.85 -12.14
N THR A 18 4.66 -8.84 -12.89
CA THR A 18 3.25 -8.46 -12.98
C THR A 18 2.36 -9.65 -13.38
N GLU A 19 2.70 -10.34 -14.47
CA GLU A 19 1.93 -11.51 -14.93
C GLU A 19 1.93 -12.66 -13.92
N GLN A 20 3.06 -12.88 -13.25
CA GLN A 20 3.21 -13.91 -12.22
C GLN A 20 2.25 -13.66 -11.06
N PHE A 21 2.21 -12.44 -10.52
CA PHE A 21 1.28 -12.07 -9.45
C PHE A 21 -0.19 -12.16 -9.91
N LEU A 22 -0.51 -11.58 -11.06
CA LEU A 22 -1.89 -11.57 -11.56
C LEU A 22 -2.41 -12.99 -11.84
N SER A 23 -1.57 -13.88 -12.39
CA SER A 23 -1.96 -15.26 -12.65
C SER A 23 -2.35 -16.03 -11.38
N LYS A 24 -1.69 -15.73 -10.25
CA LYS A 24 -1.98 -16.36 -8.95
C LYS A 24 -3.16 -15.75 -8.23
N LEU A 25 -3.47 -14.49 -8.51
CA LEU A 25 -4.59 -13.77 -7.90
C LEU A 25 -5.90 -13.93 -8.68
N LYS A 26 -5.85 -14.47 -9.90
CA LYS A 26 -7.03 -14.73 -10.71
C LYS A 26 -8.03 -15.64 -9.99
N GLY A 27 -9.26 -15.19 -9.87
CA GLY A 27 -10.37 -15.86 -9.19
C GLY A 27 -10.34 -15.72 -7.66
N VAL A 28 -9.37 -15.00 -7.08
CA VAL A 28 -9.22 -14.88 -5.62
C VAL A 28 -9.97 -13.66 -5.11
N VAL A 29 -11.03 -13.93 -4.33
CA VAL A 29 -11.89 -12.90 -3.73
C VAL A 29 -11.56 -12.67 -2.26
N ASP A 30 -11.17 -13.71 -1.53
CA ASP A 30 -10.92 -13.63 -0.08
C ASP A 30 -9.66 -12.79 0.23
N PRO A 31 -9.77 -11.75 1.08
CA PRO A 31 -8.68 -10.81 1.33
C PRO A 31 -7.48 -11.44 2.05
N GLU A 32 -7.71 -12.38 2.96
CA GLU A 32 -6.65 -13.09 3.68
C GLU A 32 -5.88 -14.02 2.74
N LEU A 33 -6.56 -14.68 1.80
CA LEU A 33 -5.93 -15.44 0.74
C LEU A 33 -5.13 -14.53 -0.21
N LYS A 34 -5.66 -13.37 -0.62
CA LYS A 34 -4.91 -12.39 -1.42
C LYS A 34 -3.61 -12.00 -0.73
N ARG A 35 -3.68 -11.64 0.56
CA ARG A 35 -2.51 -11.29 1.39
C ARG A 35 -1.47 -12.42 1.43
N LYS A 36 -1.90 -13.67 1.68
CA LYS A 36 -1.02 -14.84 1.73
C LYS A 36 -0.37 -15.14 0.38
N ILE A 37 -1.13 -15.07 -0.71
CA ILE A 37 -0.63 -15.32 -2.07
C ILE A 37 0.43 -14.28 -2.42
N ILE A 38 0.16 -13.00 -2.21
CA ILE A 38 1.10 -11.91 -2.52
C ILE A 38 2.37 -12.04 -1.67
N GLY A 39 2.23 -12.31 -0.38
CA GLY A 39 3.38 -12.52 0.50
C GLY A 39 4.26 -13.68 0.02
N LYS A 40 3.65 -14.83 -0.26
CA LYS A 40 4.35 -16.01 -0.78
C LYS A 40 5.04 -15.73 -2.12
N GLU A 41 4.34 -15.10 -3.05
CA GLU A 41 4.86 -14.86 -4.40
C GLU A 41 6.01 -13.85 -4.39
N PHE A 42 5.93 -12.83 -3.54
CA PHE A 42 7.03 -11.89 -3.31
C PHE A 42 8.31 -12.61 -2.87
N ILE A 43 8.18 -13.54 -1.93
CA ILE A 43 9.32 -14.34 -1.46
C ILE A 43 9.87 -15.22 -2.58
N CYS A 44 9.01 -15.86 -3.38
CA CYS A 44 9.44 -16.67 -4.51
C CYS A 44 10.23 -15.87 -5.54
N VAL A 45 9.75 -14.67 -5.90
CA VAL A 45 10.44 -13.75 -6.81
C VAL A 45 11.76 -13.28 -6.21
N PHE A 46 11.77 -12.92 -4.93
CA PHE A 46 12.97 -12.48 -4.22
C PHE A 46 14.05 -13.58 -4.18
N ASP A 47 13.67 -14.83 -3.87
CA ASP A 47 14.58 -15.96 -3.83
C ASP A 47 15.12 -16.31 -5.23
N ALA A 48 14.29 -16.22 -6.26
CA ALA A 48 14.72 -16.43 -7.64
C ALA A 48 15.76 -15.38 -8.05
N PHE A 49 15.50 -14.11 -7.75
CA PHE A 49 16.42 -13.01 -7.99
C PHE A 49 17.73 -13.16 -7.20
N ALA A 50 17.67 -13.57 -5.93
CA ALA A 50 18.86 -13.79 -5.11
C ALA A 50 19.78 -14.87 -5.69
N LYS A 51 19.21 -15.94 -6.27
CA LYS A 51 19.98 -17.00 -6.96
C LYS A 51 20.60 -16.50 -8.26
N GLU A 52 19.86 -15.72 -9.04
CA GLU A 52 20.38 -15.10 -10.25
C GLU A 52 21.57 -14.18 -9.93
N LEU A 53 21.44 -13.38 -8.88
CA LEU A 53 22.48 -12.47 -8.42
C LEU A 53 23.72 -13.22 -7.89
N GLU A 54 23.53 -14.35 -7.20
CA GLU A 54 24.63 -15.24 -6.80
C GLU A 54 25.41 -15.78 -8.01
N ASN A 55 24.71 -16.17 -9.08
CA ASN A 55 25.33 -16.64 -10.32
C ASN A 55 26.09 -15.50 -11.03
N ASN A 56 25.51 -14.30 -11.09
CA ASN A 56 26.08 -13.16 -11.79
C ASN A 56 27.31 -12.58 -11.08
N LEU A 57 27.30 -12.53 -9.74
CA LEU A 57 28.42 -12.00 -8.95
C LEU A 57 29.48 -13.06 -8.63
N GLY A 58 29.17 -14.35 -8.86
CA GLY A 58 30.02 -15.47 -8.45
C GLY A 58 30.19 -15.61 -6.93
N LYS A 59 29.38 -14.89 -6.14
CA LYS A 59 29.42 -14.88 -4.69
C LYS A 59 28.01 -14.75 -4.13
N LYS A 60 27.74 -15.57 -3.12
CA LYS A 60 26.48 -15.51 -2.37
C LYS A 60 26.38 -14.24 -1.52
N PRO A 61 25.27 -13.49 -1.58
CA PRO A 61 24.99 -12.41 -0.63
C PRO A 61 25.02 -12.94 0.81
N ALA A 62 25.69 -12.21 1.71
CA ALA A 62 25.81 -12.62 3.10
C ALA A 62 24.72 -12.00 4.00
N PHE A 63 24.19 -10.85 3.60
CA PHE A 63 23.33 -10.03 4.43
C PHE A 63 22.03 -9.66 3.71
N LEU A 64 20.94 -9.59 4.48
CA LEU A 64 19.66 -9.01 4.08
C LEU A 64 19.41 -7.79 4.96
N VAL A 65 19.17 -6.63 4.36
CA VAL A 65 18.88 -5.39 5.10
C VAL A 65 17.38 -5.11 5.06
N GLN A 66 16.78 -4.87 6.22
CA GLN A 66 15.35 -4.53 6.33
C GLN A 66 15.15 -3.22 7.10
N GLY A 67 14.14 -2.46 6.67
CA GLY A 67 13.75 -1.18 7.28
C GLY A 67 12.80 -1.31 8.48
N THR A 68 12.86 -2.42 9.23
CA THR A 68 12.00 -2.68 10.40
C THR A 68 12.12 -1.54 11.41
N LEU A 69 10.99 -1.06 11.94
CA LEU A 69 10.94 0.04 12.91
C LEU A 69 10.64 -0.46 14.32
N TYR A 70 10.86 0.40 15.32
CA TYR A 70 10.62 0.04 16.72
C TYR A 70 9.15 -0.34 17.02
N PRO A 71 8.11 0.33 16.47
CA PRO A 71 6.73 -0.13 16.62
C PRO A 71 6.50 -1.56 16.12
N ASP A 72 7.16 -1.96 15.03
CA ASP A 72 7.03 -3.33 14.49
C ASP A 72 7.62 -4.37 15.45
N VAL A 73 8.72 -4.03 16.11
CA VAL A 73 9.36 -4.90 17.13
C VAL A 73 8.43 -5.07 18.33
N ILE A 74 7.83 -3.98 18.83
CA ILE A 74 6.90 -4.02 19.98
C ILE A 74 5.67 -4.86 19.66
N GLU A 75 5.08 -4.72 18.47
CA GLU A 75 3.91 -5.51 18.07
C GLU A 75 4.22 -7.01 17.92
N SER A 76 5.46 -7.34 17.54
CA SER A 76 5.94 -8.71 17.37
C SER A 76 6.37 -9.39 18.69
N CYS A 77 6.68 -8.63 19.74
CA CYS A 77 7.07 -9.15 21.05
C CYS A 77 5.86 -9.16 22.01
N PRO A 78 5.58 -10.28 22.72
CA PRO A 78 4.58 -10.25 23.78
C PRO A 78 5.05 -9.29 24.90
N PRO A 79 4.15 -8.56 25.56
CA PRO A 79 4.53 -7.65 26.64
C PRO A 79 5.27 -8.42 27.75
N PRO A 80 6.37 -7.89 28.30
CA PRO A 80 7.11 -8.54 29.39
C PRO A 80 6.17 -8.84 30.57
N GLY A 81 6.14 -10.09 31.02
CA GLY A 81 5.37 -10.51 32.20
C GLY A 81 3.96 -11.08 31.93
N THR A 82 3.51 -11.20 30.68
CA THR A 82 2.14 -11.66 30.37
C THR A 82 1.98 -13.17 30.18
N GLY A 83 3.07 -13.95 30.09
CA GLY A 83 3.02 -15.42 29.95
C GLY A 83 2.24 -15.94 28.72
N ARG A 84 1.82 -15.05 27.81
CA ARG A 84 1.09 -15.38 26.58
C ARG A 84 2.12 -15.63 25.48
N SER A 85 2.05 -16.82 24.87
CA SER A 85 2.98 -17.23 23.82
C SER A 85 2.84 -16.38 22.55
N HIS A 86 1.67 -15.83 22.24
CA HIS A 86 1.42 -15.11 20.98
C HIS A 86 0.59 -13.84 21.21
N SER A 87 1.12 -12.69 20.79
CA SER A 87 0.29 -11.57 20.37
C SER A 87 -0.59 -12.09 19.24
N HIS A 88 -1.91 -12.10 19.42
CA HIS A 88 -2.88 -12.61 18.45
C HIS A 88 -2.61 -12.00 17.07
N THR A 89 -1.95 -12.72 16.16
CA THR A 89 -2.01 -12.61 14.67
C THR A 89 -2.07 -11.21 14.02
N ILE A 90 -1.68 -10.15 14.72
CA ILE A 90 -1.67 -8.78 14.21
C ILE A 90 -0.28 -8.62 13.58
N LYS A 91 -0.23 -8.78 12.25
CA LYS A 91 0.96 -8.74 11.38
C LYS A 91 1.88 -9.98 11.43
N SER A 92 1.33 -11.16 11.12
CA SER A 92 2.13 -12.36 10.81
C SER A 92 3.06 -12.23 9.58
N HIS A 93 2.93 -11.17 8.77
CA HIS A 93 3.60 -11.04 7.47
C HIS A 93 4.45 -9.78 7.28
N HIS A 94 4.64 -8.94 8.32
CA HIS A 94 5.51 -7.78 8.19
C HIS A 94 6.84 -8.02 8.91
N ASN A 95 7.88 -8.04 8.07
CA ASN A 95 9.30 -7.92 8.39
C ASN A 95 10.02 -9.17 8.90
N VAL A 96 9.53 -9.95 9.85
CA VAL A 96 10.34 -11.07 10.40
C VAL A 96 9.77 -12.48 10.12
N GLY A 97 8.46 -12.62 9.89
CA GLY A 97 7.79 -13.93 9.76
C GLY A 97 7.63 -14.49 8.34
N GLY A 98 7.89 -13.69 7.31
CA GLY A 98 7.66 -14.08 5.91
C GLY A 98 8.84 -14.78 5.25
N LEU A 99 10.07 -14.57 5.72
CA LEU A 99 11.23 -15.13 5.03
C LEU A 99 11.24 -16.67 5.15
N PRO A 100 11.60 -17.41 4.08
CA PRO A 100 11.71 -18.86 4.13
C PRO A 100 12.62 -19.27 5.29
N LYS A 101 12.23 -20.29 6.05
CA LYS A 101 13.07 -20.85 7.14
C LYS A 101 14.46 -21.30 6.64
N ASP A 102 14.57 -21.57 5.35
CA ASP A 102 15.79 -22.01 4.68
C ASP A 102 16.66 -20.85 4.14
N MET A 103 16.27 -19.59 4.37
CA MET A 103 17.01 -18.43 3.90
C MET A 103 18.33 -18.27 4.69
N LYS A 104 19.46 -18.43 4.00
CA LYS A 104 20.82 -18.42 4.60
C LYS A 104 21.42 -17.01 4.79
N LEU A 105 20.62 -15.94 4.67
CA LEU A 105 21.08 -14.56 4.77
C LEU A 105 21.08 -14.10 6.24
N LYS A 106 22.11 -13.35 6.66
CA LYS A 106 22.13 -12.70 7.97
C LYS A 106 21.34 -11.40 7.94
N LEU A 107 20.35 -11.27 8.81
CA LEU A 107 19.48 -10.10 8.83
C LEU A 107 20.14 -8.89 9.52
N ILE A 108 20.00 -7.71 8.91
CA ILE A 108 20.45 -6.41 9.45
C ILE A 108 19.25 -5.44 9.45
N GLU A 109 18.90 -4.91 10.63
CA GLU A 109 17.76 -4.01 10.82
C GLU A 109 18.24 -2.72 11.50
N PRO A 110 18.76 -1.74 10.74
CA PRO A 110 19.39 -0.55 11.31
C PRO A 110 18.40 0.42 11.97
N LEU A 111 17.12 0.35 11.60
CA LEU A 111 16.08 1.28 12.05
C LEU A 111 15.23 0.72 13.20
N LYS A 112 15.54 -0.49 13.70
CA LYS A 112 14.69 -1.23 14.64
C LYS A 112 14.48 -0.55 16.00
N LEU A 113 15.25 0.48 16.32
CA LEU A 113 15.17 1.24 17.57
C LEU A 113 14.57 2.64 17.38
N LEU A 114 14.08 2.95 16.17
CA LEU A 114 13.56 4.27 15.83
C LEU A 114 12.05 4.25 15.58
N PHE A 115 11.39 5.33 15.99
CA PHE A 115 10.01 5.67 15.62
C PHE A 115 9.95 6.33 14.23
N LYS A 116 8.73 6.45 13.68
CA LYS A 116 8.53 6.90 12.29
C LYS A 116 8.95 8.36 12.06
N ASP A 117 8.71 9.22 13.04
CA ASP A 117 9.16 10.61 13.07
C ASP A 117 10.69 10.73 13.12
N GLU A 118 11.35 9.91 13.95
CA GLU A 118 12.82 9.84 14.02
C GLU A 118 13.43 9.35 12.69
N VAL A 119 12.82 8.36 12.05
CA VAL A 119 13.24 7.87 10.71
C VAL A 119 13.09 8.96 9.66
N ARG A 120 12.02 9.78 9.73
CA ARG A 120 11.86 10.93 8.83
C ARG A 120 12.95 11.98 9.08
N GLN A 121 13.30 12.25 10.34
CA GLN A 121 14.39 13.16 10.67
C GLN A 121 15.74 12.64 10.19
N LEU A 122 16.02 11.35 10.39
CA LEU A 122 17.21 10.68 9.88
C LEU A 122 17.29 10.78 8.35
N GLY A 123 16.18 10.54 7.66
CA GLY A 123 16.09 10.69 6.22
C GLY A 123 16.44 12.11 5.73
N ARG A 124 16.06 13.15 6.47
CA ARG A 124 16.44 14.55 6.16
C ARG A 124 17.95 14.77 6.28
N ILE A 125 18.57 14.21 7.32
CA ILE A 125 20.04 14.29 7.52
C ILE A 125 20.75 13.55 6.37
N LEU A 126 20.20 12.43 5.92
CA LEU A 126 20.69 11.65 4.78
C LEU A 126 20.30 12.25 3.42
N THR A 127 19.77 13.47 3.37
CA THR A 127 19.38 14.18 2.14
C THR A 127 18.34 13.45 1.26
N VAL A 128 17.53 12.56 1.85
CA VAL A 128 16.43 11.91 1.14
C VAL A 128 15.39 12.96 0.74
N PRO A 129 14.88 12.96 -0.51
CA PRO A 129 13.90 13.94 -0.97
C PRO A 129 12.68 14.04 -0.05
N TYR A 130 12.28 15.26 0.26
CA TYR A 130 11.18 15.54 1.19
C TYR A 130 9.86 14.89 0.76
N SER A 131 9.56 14.91 -0.54
CA SER A 131 8.40 14.26 -1.14
C SER A 131 8.36 12.76 -0.88
N PHE A 132 9.53 12.12 -0.75
CA PHE A 132 9.64 10.70 -0.43
C PHE A 132 9.38 10.43 1.07
N LEU A 133 9.93 11.26 1.95
CA LEU A 133 9.77 11.13 3.42
C LEU A 133 8.33 11.38 3.89
N LYS A 134 7.61 12.24 3.17
CA LYS A 134 6.22 12.62 3.47
C LYS A 134 5.16 11.75 2.82
N ARG A 135 5.55 10.84 1.92
CA ARG A 135 4.60 9.95 1.25
C ARG A 135 3.75 9.20 2.29
N HIS A 136 2.44 9.18 2.05
CA HIS A 136 1.49 8.39 2.84
C HIS A 136 1.89 6.91 2.86
N PRO A 137 1.59 6.18 3.94
CA PRO A 137 1.84 4.75 3.99
C PRO A 137 1.08 4.04 2.85
N PHE A 138 1.73 3.02 2.27
CA PHE A 138 1.15 2.18 1.24
C PHE A 138 1.27 0.71 1.67
N PRO A 139 0.19 -0.07 1.62
CA PRO A 139 0.19 -1.44 2.14
C PRO A 139 1.10 -2.36 1.32
N GLY A 140 1.68 -3.38 1.96
CA GLY A 140 2.52 -4.37 1.28
C GLY A 140 1.83 -5.08 0.11
N PRO A 141 0.59 -5.58 0.28
CA PRO A 141 -0.24 -6.09 -0.81
C PRO A 141 -0.66 -5.06 -1.87
N GLY A 142 -0.36 -3.78 -1.64
CA GLY A 142 -0.65 -2.67 -2.55
C GLY A 142 -2.13 -2.55 -2.88
N LEU A 143 -2.44 -2.39 -4.17
CA LEU A 143 -3.80 -2.20 -4.66
C LEU A 143 -4.69 -3.44 -4.48
N ALA A 144 -4.12 -4.61 -4.23
CA ALA A 144 -4.91 -5.85 -4.12
C ALA A 144 -5.88 -5.85 -2.94
N VAL A 145 -5.61 -5.08 -1.89
CA VAL A 145 -6.51 -4.88 -0.73
C VAL A 145 -7.38 -3.63 -0.87
N ARG A 146 -7.28 -2.94 -2.01
CA ARG A 146 -8.11 -1.78 -2.37
C ARG A 146 -9.03 -2.07 -3.55
N VAL A 147 -8.89 -3.23 -4.18
CA VAL A 147 -9.88 -3.79 -5.09
C VAL A 147 -10.61 -4.87 -4.32
N LEU A 148 -11.88 -4.62 -3.98
CA LEU A 148 -12.67 -5.65 -3.32
C LEU A 148 -13.00 -6.76 -4.31
N GLY A 149 -12.84 -8.00 -3.88
CA GLY A 149 -12.99 -9.18 -4.74
C GLY A 149 -11.78 -9.46 -5.64
N ASP A 150 -12.05 -9.99 -6.84
CA ASP A 150 -11.01 -10.41 -7.78
C ASP A 150 -10.33 -9.20 -8.45
N VAL A 151 -9.03 -9.07 -8.22
CA VAL A 151 -8.21 -7.97 -8.73
C VAL A 151 -7.99 -8.02 -10.24
N THR A 152 -8.27 -9.16 -10.87
CA THR A 152 -8.02 -9.40 -12.31
C THR A 152 -9.24 -9.15 -13.19
N GLU A 153 -10.42 -8.96 -12.60
CA GLU A 153 -11.67 -8.77 -13.34
C GLU A 153 -11.93 -7.30 -13.69
N ASP A 154 -12.74 -7.09 -14.73
CA ASP A 154 -13.34 -5.81 -15.10
C ASP A 154 -12.36 -4.61 -15.21
N ASN A 155 -11.08 -4.89 -15.51
CA ASN A 155 -10.03 -3.88 -15.54
C ASN A 155 -9.91 -3.09 -14.22
N ALA A 156 -10.20 -3.73 -13.09
CA ALA A 156 -10.33 -3.09 -11.78
C ALA A 156 -9.04 -2.39 -11.36
N LEU A 157 -7.87 -2.99 -11.58
CA LEU A 157 -6.58 -2.41 -11.22
C LEU A 157 -6.26 -1.13 -11.99
N ASP A 158 -6.45 -1.12 -13.31
CA ASP A 158 -6.17 0.08 -14.12
C ASP A 158 -7.17 1.19 -13.85
N THR A 159 -8.43 0.83 -13.62
CA THR A 159 -9.47 1.77 -13.19
C THR A 159 -9.08 2.40 -11.86
N LEU A 160 -8.71 1.58 -10.87
CA LEU A 160 -8.31 2.05 -9.55
C LEU A 160 -7.07 2.94 -9.61
N ARG A 161 -6.05 2.59 -10.39
CA ARG A 161 -4.84 3.40 -10.58
C ARG A 161 -5.17 4.82 -11.06
N GLN A 162 -6.03 4.93 -12.07
CA GLN A 162 -6.44 6.23 -12.62
C GLN A 162 -7.24 7.06 -11.59
N VAL A 163 -8.16 6.43 -10.86
CA VAL A 163 -8.94 7.11 -9.82
C VAL A 163 -8.04 7.58 -8.68
N ASP A 164 -7.14 6.72 -8.20
CA ASP A 164 -6.19 7.04 -7.12
C ASP A 164 -5.25 8.17 -7.53
N GLU A 165 -4.75 8.15 -8.77
CA GLU A 165 -3.91 9.21 -9.33
C GLU A 165 -4.63 10.57 -9.35
N ILE A 166 -5.86 10.62 -9.86
CA ILE A 166 -6.67 11.85 -9.88
C ILE A 166 -6.92 12.36 -8.45
N PHE A 167 -7.29 11.46 -7.53
CA PHE A 167 -7.61 11.84 -6.16
C PHE A 167 -6.38 12.38 -5.42
N ILE A 168 -5.27 11.64 -5.46
CA ILE A 168 -4.02 12.05 -4.81
C ILE A 168 -3.45 13.32 -5.43
N GLN A 169 -3.52 13.48 -6.75
CA GLN A 169 -3.04 14.70 -7.40
C GLN A 169 -3.90 15.90 -6.99
N SER A 170 -5.22 15.76 -6.95
CA SER A 170 -6.12 16.82 -6.50
C SER A 170 -5.86 17.23 -5.04
N ILE A 171 -5.60 16.25 -4.15
CA ILE A 171 -5.20 16.50 -2.76
C ILE A 171 -3.89 17.30 -2.68
N LYS A 172 -2.90 16.98 -3.53
CA LYS A 172 -1.62 17.69 -3.59
C LYS A 172 -1.79 19.11 -4.13
N ASP A 173 -2.55 19.27 -5.21
CA ASP A 173 -2.80 20.57 -5.85
C ASP A 173 -3.55 21.51 -4.90
N ALA A 174 -4.44 20.98 -4.07
CA ALA A 174 -5.13 21.73 -3.02
C ALA A 174 -4.27 22.02 -1.78
N GLY A 175 -3.03 21.51 -1.70
CA GLY A 175 -2.12 21.75 -0.58
C GLY A 175 -2.50 21.04 0.73
N ILE A 176 -3.44 20.09 0.71
CA ILE A 176 -3.96 19.41 1.90
C ILE A 176 -3.34 18.02 2.15
N TYR A 177 -2.39 17.59 1.32
CA TYR A 177 -1.74 16.27 1.42
C TYR A 177 -1.10 16.02 2.79
N ASP A 178 -0.48 17.04 3.36
CA ASP A 178 0.25 16.95 4.63
C ASP A 178 -0.67 16.96 5.87
N SER A 179 -1.92 17.41 5.69
CA SER A 179 -2.95 17.39 6.73
C SER A 179 -3.64 16.03 6.84
N ILE A 180 -3.44 15.17 5.85
CA ILE A 180 -4.04 13.83 5.76
C ILE A 180 -2.98 12.79 6.13
N TRP A 181 -3.35 11.85 6.99
CA TRP A 181 -2.46 10.74 7.36
C TRP A 181 -2.32 9.74 6.21
N GLN A 182 -3.44 9.37 5.61
CA GLN A 182 -3.49 8.47 4.48
C GLN A 182 -4.73 8.78 3.64
N ALA A 183 -4.56 8.93 2.31
CA ALA A 183 -5.63 9.00 1.34
C ALA A 183 -5.43 7.96 0.23
N PHE A 184 -6.53 7.43 -0.29
CA PHE A 184 -6.55 6.50 -1.42
C PHE A 184 -7.97 6.27 -1.96
N ALA A 185 -8.05 5.67 -3.13
CA ALA A 185 -9.29 5.12 -3.67
C ALA A 185 -9.44 3.61 -3.39
N VAL A 186 -10.69 3.13 -3.41
CA VAL A 186 -11.09 1.72 -3.31
C VAL A 186 -12.05 1.41 -4.46
N PHE A 187 -11.82 0.30 -5.17
CA PHE A 187 -12.70 -0.19 -6.22
C PHE A 187 -13.74 -1.14 -5.65
N LEU A 188 -15.02 -0.90 -5.95
CA LEU A 188 -16.11 -1.78 -5.54
C LEU A 188 -16.61 -2.60 -6.74
N PRO A 189 -16.74 -3.93 -6.63
CA PRO A 189 -17.25 -4.81 -7.68
C PRO A 189 -18.78 -4.74 -7.77
N VAL A 190 -19.33 -3.53 -7.65
CA VAL A 190 -20.75 -3.24 -7.84
C VAL A 190 -20.89 -2.25 -8.98
N LYS A 191 -21.90 -2.48 -9.81
CA LYS A 191 -22.21 -1.59 -10.94
C LYS A 191 -23.41 -0.73 -10.59
N SER A 192 -23.39 0.50 -11.08
CA SER A 192 -24.46 1.46 -10.89
C SER A 192 -24.91 2.05 -12.21
N VAL A 193 -26.19 2.40 -12.26
CA VAL A 193 -26.75 3.14 -13.39
C VAL A 193 -26.29 4.59 -13.33
N GLY A 194 -25.94 5.12 -14.49
CA GLY A 194 -25.56 6.51 -14.67
C GLY A 194 -25.96 7.01 -16.05
N VAL A 195 -25.72 8.29 -16.27
CA VAL A 195 -25.86 8.94 -17.58
C VAL A 195 -24.54 9.66 -17.83
N GLN A 196 -23.82 9.26 -18.87
CA GLN A 196 -22.59 9.91 -19.31
C GLN A 196 -22.76 10.27 -20.79
N GLY A 197 -22.73 11.57 -21.10
CA GLY A 197 -23.25 12.09 -22.37
C GLY A 197 -24.77 11.87 -22.46
N ASP A 198 -25.25 11.39 -23.61
CA ASP A 198 -26.67 11.13 -23.85
C ASP A 198 -27.05 9.64 -23.73
N GLN A 199 -26.15 8.79 -23.20
CA GLN A 199 -26.38 7.36 -23.07
C GLN A 199 -26.43 6.90 -21.62
N ARG A 200 -27.33 5.94 -21.36
CA ARG A 200 -27.39 5.24 -20.07
C ARG A 200 -26.18 4.32 -19.93
N THR A 201 -25.43 4.48 -18.85
CA THR A 201 -24.28 3.63 -18.54
C THR A 201 -24.55 2.72 -17.35
N HIS A 202 -23.85 1.60 -17.33
CA HIS A 202 -23.80 0.67 -16.20
C HIS A 202 -22.33 0.39 -15.88
N SER A 203 -21.79 1.12 -14.92
CA SER A 203 -20.36 1.25 -14.67
C SER A 203 -20.04 1.11 -13.18
N HIS A 204 -18.77 0.99 -12.84
CA HIS A 204 -18.32 0.69 -11.48
C HIS A 204 -18.47 1.89 -10.53
N VAL A 205 -18.59 1.53 -9.26
CA VAL A 205 -18.54 2.47 -8.13
C VAL A 205 -17.13 2.43 -7.53
N VAL A 206 -16.61 3.60 -7.17
CA VAL A 206 -15.37 3.73 -6.40
C VAL A 206 -15.63 4.49 -5.11
N ALA A 207 -14.90 4.16 -4.05
CA ALA A 207 -14.93 4.90 -2.79
C ALA A 207 -13.61 5.65 -2.60
N LEU A 208 -13.71 6.89 -2.14
CA LEU A 208 -12.58 7.69 -1.69
C LEU A 208 -12.46 7.51 -0.18
N ARG A 209 -11.23 7.25 0.29
CA ARG A 209 -10.90 7.14 1.70
C ARG A 209 -9.80 8.14 2.01
N ALA A 210 -10.02 8.97 3.01
CA ALA A 210 -8.96 9.79 3.60
C ALA A 210 -9.18 9.87 5.10
N VAL A 211 -8.09 9.75 5.86
CA VAL A 211 -8.14 9.75 7.32
C VAL A 211 -7.06 10.65 7.91
N THR A 212 -7.35 11.18 9.10
CA THR A 212 -6.38 11.79 10.00
C THR A 212 -6.11 10.84 11.15
N SER A 213 -4.86 10.76 11.58
CA SER A 213 -4.45 9.88 12.67
C SER A 213 -3.10 10.34 13.22
N GLN A 214 -2.83 10.03 14.49
CA GLN A 214 -1.51 10.24 15.09
C GLN A 214 -0.60 9.03 14.91
N ASP A 215 -1.15 7.82 15.04
CA ASP A 215 -0.41 6.55 15.14
C ASP A 215 -0.99 5.39 14.30
N GLY A 216 -2.12 5.62 13.63
CA GLY A 216 -2.87 4.62 12.88
C GLY A 216 -3.71 3.67 13.74
N MET A 217 -3.67 3.76 15.08
CA MET A 217 -4.48 2.94 15.99
C MET A 217 -5.93 3.43 16.05
N THR A 218 -6.11 4.75 16.12
CA THR A 218 -7.40 5.43 15.96
C THR A 218 -7.31 6.41 14.80
N ALA A 219 -8.39 6.59 14.05
CA ALA A 219 -8.38 7.49 12.90
C ALA A 219 -9.77 8.05 12.62
N ASP A 220 -9.85 9.35 12.40
CA ASP A 220 -11.05 10.02 11.94
C ASP A 220 -10.99 10.23 10.43
N TRP A 221 -12.14 10.12 9.76
CA TRP A 221 -12.20 10.47 8.34
C TRP A 221 -11.87 11.96 8.15
N TYR A 222 -11.21 12.29 7.04
CA TYR A 222 -10.81 13.65 6.76
C TYR A 222 -12.00 14.48 6.27
N HIS A 223 -12.29 15.58 6.95
CA HIS A 223 -13.35 16.51 6.59
C HIS A 223 -12.92 17.37 5.38
N PHE A 224 -13.36 16.98 4.18
CA PHE A 224 -13.15 17.76 2.96
C PHE A 224 -14.15 18.92 2.85
N GLU A 225 -13.71 20.02 2.25
CA GLU A 225 -14.61 21.03 1.73
C GLU A 225 -15.47 20.44 0.61
N ARG A 226 -16.73 20.88 0.54
CA ARG A 226 -17.69 20.32 -0.42
C ARG A 226 -17.24 20.60 -1.85
N GLU A 227 -16.76 21.80 -2.11
CA GLU A 227 -16.29 22.29 -3.40
C GLU A 227 -15.13 21.44 -3.93
N PHE A 228 -14.22 21.02 -3.03
CA PHE A 228 -13.14 20.10 -3.35
C PHE A 228 -13.66 18.73 -3.80
N LEU A 229 -14.63 18.17 -3.08
CA LEU A 229 -15.22 16.88 -3.43
C LEU A 229 -15.97 16.95 -4.77
N ASP A 230 -16.73 18.02 -5.01
CA ASP A 230 -17.47 18.21 -6.25
C ASP A 230 -16.51 18.23 -7.47
N ASP A 231 -15.38 18.94 -7.38
CA ASP A 231 -14.35 18.97 -8.43
C ASP A 231 -13.68 17.61 -8.66
N VAL A 232 -13.28 16.91 -7.58
CA VAL A 232 -12.65 15.59 -7.66
C VAL A 232 -13.59 14.57 -8.30
N VAL A 233 -14.85 14.53 -7.88
CA VAL A 233 -15.86 13.61 -8.41
C VAL A 233 -16.10 13.88 -9.89
N GLN A 234 -16.19 15.16 -10.29
CA GLN A 234 -16.33 15.53 -11.69
C GLN A 234 -15.11 15.08 -12.52
N LYS A 235 -13.89 15.28 -12.02
CA LYS A 235 -12.66 14.81 -12.68
C LYS A 235 -12.66 13.29 -12.85
N ILE A 236 -12.99 12.53 -11.81
CA ILE A 236 -13.03 11.07 -11.86
C ILE A 236 -14.05 10.59 -12.90
N CYS A 237 -15.30 11.04 -12.81
CA CYS A 237 -16.38 10.59 -13.68
C CYS A 237 -16.21 10.98 -15.15
N ASN A 238 -15.47 12.06 -15.43
CA ASN A 238 -15.21 12.52 -16.80
C ASN A 238 -13.97 11.88 -17.44
N ASN A 239 -12.94 11.55 -16.64
CA ASN A 239 -11.66 11.07 -17.17
C ASN A 239 -11.49 9.55 -17.06
N VAL A 240 -12.13 8.89 -16.08
CA VAL A 240 -11.98 7.45 -15.86
C VAL A 240 -13.12 6.69 -16.51
N ARG A 241 -12.83 6.05 -17.65
CA ARG A 241 -13.79 5.17 -18.31
C ARG A 241 -14.13 3.99 -17.40
N GLY A 242 -15.42 3.66 -17.31
CA GLY A 242 -15.89 2.55 -16.48
C GLY A 242 -16.19 2.93 -15.03
N VAL A 243 -16.09 4.20 -14.65
CA VAL A 243 -16.58 4.74 -13.37
C VAL A 243 -17.66 5.78 -13.65
N ASN A 244 -18.81 5.65 -12.99
CA ASN A 244 -19.90 6.63 -13.09
C ASN A 244 -20.46 7.06 -11.72
N ARG A 245 -19.88 6.55 -10.64
CA ARG A 245 -20.30 6.86 -9.28
C ARG A 245 -19.13 6.81 -8.33
N VAL A 246 -19.05 7.83 -7.49
CA VAL A 246 -18.02 7.97 -6.47
C VAL A 246 -18.71 8.10 -5.11
N ALA A 247 -18.19 7.41 -4.10
CA ALA A 247 -18.61 7.51 -2.71
C ALA A 247 -17.45 8.03 -1.85
N LEU A 248 -17.76 8.62 -0.69
CA LEU A 248 -16.78 8.99 0.33
C LEU A 248 -17.00 8.13 1.57
N ASP A 249 -15.95 7.52 2.10
CA ASP A 249 -16.01 6.79 3.36
C ASP A 249 -15.83 7.73 4.55
N ILE A 250 -16.95 7.97 5.25
CA ILE A 250 -17.06 8.84 6.43
C ILE A 250 -17.05 8.05 7.75
N THR A 251 -16.56 6.81 7.75
CA THR A 251 -16.55 5.94 8.94
C THR A 251 -15.21 6.04 9.67
N SER A 252 -15.20 6.49 10.94
CA SER A 252 -14.00 6.50 11.76
C SER A 252 -13.55 5.09 12.19
N LYS A 253 -12.28 4.98 12.56
CA LYS A 253 -11.68 3.82 13.24
C LYS A 253 -11.55 4.11 14.74
N PRO A 254 -12.27 3.39 15.63
CA PRO A 254 -13.35 2.42 15.37
C PRO A 254 -14.69 3.08 14.95
N PRO A 255 -15.67 2.34 14.38
CA PRO A 255 -15.77 0.88 14.28
C PRO A 255 -15.11 0.24 13.06
N SER A 256 -14.68 1.02 12.06
CA SER A 256 -14.06 0.48 10.85
C SER A 256 -12.54 0.35 10.97
N THR A 257 -11.88 -0.10 9.90
CA THR A 257 -10.44 -0.01 9.69
C THR A 257 -10.10 1.12 8.69
N ILE A 258 -8.81 1.41 8.51
CA ILE A 258 -8.39 2.42 7.51
C ILE A 258 -8.58 1.84 6.10
N GLU A 259 -7.92 0.71 5.81
CA GLU A 259 -8.13 -0.09 4.59
C GLU A 259 -9.45 -0.86 4.68
N TRP A 260 -10.03 -1.23 3.54
CA TRP A 260 -11.30 -1.96 3.46
C TRP A 260 -11.14 -3.49 3.48
N GLU A 261 -9.91 -3.99 3.28
CA GLU A 261 -9.48 -5.39 3.35
C GLU A 261 -8.07 -5.52 3.94
#